data_AF-A0A6A3CPT6-F1
#
_entry.id   AF-A0A6A3CPT6-F1
#
_cell.length_a   1.000
_cell.length_b   1.000
_cell.length_c   1.000
_cell.angle_alpha   90.00
_cell.angle_beta   90.00
_cell.angle_gamma   90.00
#
_symmetry.space_group_name_H-M   'P 1'
#
loop_
_entity.id
_entity.type
_entity.pdbx_description
1 polymer ?
#
loop_
_entity_poly.entity_id
_entity_poly.type
_entity_poly.pdbx_seq_one_letter_code
_entity_poly.pdbx_strand_id
1 'polypeptide(L)'
;MEMLLSSHWTATFGSKDDIIELKTWSWNPNNRTSAWLCDGLGRLKDVHDSLHQTRELLGHKRKWVEKILDDFLLFVDVYGIFQSSFLALKEEQLAARVALRRKDNSRIALYLKSRKKMAKEMAKLLPKIRRVGPCSLYGSAFVSIADTELTGVIGDVVETTVIVSVALFDGISTSFGSRKSSWMGMILSKKAKKVAADGSIKEFQQIGEANMRGLRKKQKTMN
;
A
#
# COMPACT_ATOMS: atom_id res chain seq x y z
N MET A 1 18.94 20.98 7.97
CA MET A 1 19.60 19.85 8.68
C MET A 1 19.78 20.12 10.17
N GLU A 2 19.95 21.37 10.64
CA GLU A 2 20.14 21.66 12.08
C GLU A 2 18.88 21.56 12.95
N MET A 3 17.68 21.74 12.38
CA MET A 3 16.43 21.68 13.14
C MET A 3 16.00 20.25 13.55
N LEU A 4 16.56 19.23 12.89
CA LEU A 4 16.32 17.80 13.16
C LEU A 4 17.01 17.32 14.44
N LEU A 5 18.12 17.94 14.80
CA LEU A 5 18.80 17.66 16.06
C LEU A 5 18.00 18.25 17.23
N SER A 6 17.52 19.48 17.10
CA SER A 6 16.94 20.27 18.21
C SER A 6 15.76 19.58 18.92
N SER A 7 14.89 18.85 18.22
CA SER A 7 13.67 18.25 18.82
C SER A 7 13.90 16.91 19.55
N HIS A 8 14.87 16.10 19.09
CA HIS A 8 15.32 14.93 19.84
C HIS A 8 16.13 15.38 21.06
N TRP A 9 16.89 16.48 20.93
CA TRP A 9 17.58 17.10 22.05
C TRP A 9 16.59 17.65 23.08
N THR A 10 15.47 18.31 22.76
CA THR A 10 14.59 18.92 23.78
C THR A 10 13.86 17.93 24.69
N ALA A 11 13.39 16.78 24.21
CA ALA A 11 12.74 15.79 25.07
C ALA A 11 13.75 14.99 25.93
N THR A 12 14.94 14.72 25.37
CA THR A 12 16.02 14.05 26.09
C THR A 12 16.82 15.00 26.99
N PHE A 13 16.88 16.30 26.66
CA PHE A 13 17.39 17.37 27.51
C PHE A 13 16.40 17.71 28.60
N GLY A 14 15.11 17.89 28.33
CA GLY A 14 14.12 18.17 29.38
C GLY A 14 14.15 17.14 30.50
N SER A 15 14.10 15.85 30.17
CA SER A 15 14.25 14.79 31.18
C SER A 15 15.63 14.78 31.85
N LYS A 16 16.72 15.09 31.12
CA LYS A 16 18.07 15.22 31.70
C LYS A 16 18.20 16.43 32.62
N ASP A 17 17.60 17.55 32.26
CA ASP A 17 17.60 18.83 32.97
C ASP A 17 16.77 18.68 34.23
N ASP A 18 15.59 18.05 34.17
CA ASP A 18 14.78 17.67 35.34
C ASP A 18 15.58 16.77 36.31
N ILE A 19 16.33 15.80 35.78
CA ILE A 19 17.20 14.91 36.57
C ILE A 19 18.39 15.68 37.17
N ILE A 20 19.00 16.61 36.42
CA ILE A 20 20.11 17.45 36.87
C ILE A 20 19.62 18.42 37.97
N GLU A 21 18.45 19.01 37.81
CA GLU A 21 17.81 19.86 38.81
C GLU A 21 17.47 19.08 40.08
N LEU A 22 16.88 17.89 39.95
CA LEU A 22 16.60 17.01 41.10
C LEU A 22 17.89 16.61 41.83
N LYS A 23 18.96 16.30 41.09
CA LYS A 23 20.29 16.03 41.68
C LYS A 23 20.86 17.24 42.39
N THR A 24 20.76 18.42 41.79
CA THR A 24 21.27 19.68 42.36
C THR A 24 20.51 20.05 43.63
N TRP A 25 19.18 19.88 43.63
CA TRP A 25 18.33 19.99 44.84
C TRP A 25 18.78 19.01 45.94
N SER A 26 19.07 17.75 45.58
CA SER A 26 19.50 16.73 46.55
C SER A 26 20.84 17.04 47.23
N TRP A 27 21.75 17.73 46.53
CA TRP A 27 23.09 18.06 47.03
C TRP A 27 23.14 19.33 47.89
N ASN A 28 22.04 20.08 48.00
CA ASN A 28 21.98 21.31 48.79
C ASN A 28 21.00 21.17 49.98
N PRO A 29 21.37 20.46 51.07
CA PRO A 29 20.49 20.18 52.21
C PRO A 29 20.34 21.37 53.17
N ASN A 30 20.76 22.57 52.78
CA ASN A 30 20.78 23.75 53.64
C ASN A 30 19.34 24.26 53.81
N ASN A 31 18.68 23.79 54.88
CA ASN A 31 17.30 24.03 55.33
C ASN A 31 16.30 22.93 54.95
N ARG A 32 16.36 21.82 55.71
CA ARG A 32 15.39 20.72 55.74
C ARG A 32 14.03 21.14 56.32
N THR A 33 13.34 21.99 55.58
CA THR A 33 11.96 22.42 55.88
C THR A 33 10.95 21.52 55.16
N SER A 34 9.70 21.55 55.59
CA SER A 34 8.61 20.87 54.86
C SER A 34 8.47 21.40 53.44
N ALA A 35 8.70 22.69 53.21
CA ALA A 35 8.71 23.28 51.87
C ALA A 35 9.81 22.69 50.97
N TRP A 36 11.01 22.47 51.52
CA TRP A 36 12.11 21.83 50.79
C TRP A 36 11.76 20.39 50.38
N LEU A 37 11.10 19.62 51.27
CA LEU A 37 10.61 18.28 50.94
C LEU A 37 9.51 18.29 49.87
N CYS A 38 8.56 19.24 49.95
CA CYS A 38 7.51 19.39 48.95
C CYS A 38 8.08 19.75 47.56
N ASP A 39 9.08 20.63 47.49
CA ASP A 39 9.79 20.97 46.24
C ASP A 39 10.46 19.74 45.62
N GLY A 40 11.17 18.94 46.44
CA GLY A 40 11.78 17.69 45.98
C GLY A 40 10.79 16.65 45.46
N LEU A 41 9.67 16.47 46.16
CA LEU A 41 8.59 15.58 45.71
C LEU A 41 7.92 16.07 44.42
N GLY A 42 7.77 17.38 44.25
CA GLY A 42 7.30 18.00 43.01
C GLY A 42 8.24 17.69 41.84
N ARG A 43 9.54 17.97 42.01
CA ARG A 43 10.57 17.69 41.00
C ARG A 43 10.66 16.20 40.64
N LEU A 44 10.53 15.31 41.63
CA LEU A 44 10.50 13.87 41.39
C LEU A 44 9.26 13.44 40.59
N LYS A 45 8.10 14.05 40.86
CA LYS A 45 6.89 13.84 40.07
C LYS A 45 7.10 14.30 38.63
N ASP A 46 7.72 15.47 38.41
CA ASP A 46 7.97 16.00 37.07
C ASP A 46 8.89 15.07 36.25
N VAL A 47 9.95 14.53 36.88
CA VAL A 47 10.82 13.50 36.26
C VAL A 47 10.02 12.23 35.92
N HIS A 48 9.11 11.81 36.78
CA HIS A 48 8.29 10.62 36.54
C HIS A 48 7.27 10.84 35.40
N ASP A 49 6.66 12.02 35.35
CA ASP A 49 5.72 12.41 34.30
C ASP A 49 6.43 12.50 32.94
N SER A 50 7.64 13.07 32.87
CA SER A 50 8.44 13.12 31.64
C SER A 50 8.90 11.73 31.15
N LEU A 51 9.22 10.81 32.08
CA LEU A 51 9.50 9.41 31.75
C LEU A 51 8.26 8.71 31.18
N HIS A 52 7.07 8.92 31.77
CA HIS A 52 5.84 8.31 31.28
C HIS A 52 5.50 8.77 29.86
N GLN A 53 5.59 10.07 29.60
CA GLN A 53 5.39 10.65 28.27
C GLN A 53 6.38 10.07 27.25
N THR A 54 7.65 9.95 27.61
CA THR A 54 8.68 9.36 26.72
C THR A 54 8.37 7.90 26.37
N ARG A 55 7.88 7.11 27.34
CA ARG A 55 7.49 5.71 27.11
C ARG A 55 6.29 5.60 26.17
N GLU A 56 5.29 6.44 26.33
CA GLU A 56 4.13 6.48 25.42
C GLU A 56 4.56 6.85 23.99
N LEU A 57 5.44 7.84 23.85
CA LEU A 57 5.99 8.26 22.57
C LEU A 57 6.74 7.14 21.86
N LEU A 58 7.66 6.49 22.58
CA LEU A 58 8.42 5.36 22.04
C LEU A 58 7.50 4.18 21.69
N GLY A 59 6.48 3.92 22.51
CA GLY A 59 5.47 2.90 22.24
C GLY A 59 4.67 3.20 20.97
N HIS A 60 4.27 4.45 20.76
CA HIS A 60 3.55 4.87 19.55
C HIS A 60 4.44 4.78 18.30
N LYS A 61 5.68 5.29 18.38
CA LYS A 61 6.67 5.16 17.29
C LYS A 61 6.92 3.70 16.91
N ARG A 62 7.05 2.79 17.88
CA ARG A 62 7.26 1.36 17.61
C ARG A 62 6.08 0.76 16.84
N LYS A 63 4.85 0.96 17.32
CA LYS A 63 3.64 0.45 16.65
C LYS A 63 3.49 1.00 15.22
N TRP A 64 3.88 2.25 15.03
CA TRP A 64 3.90 2.89 13.72
C TRP A 64 4.91 2.23 12.76
N VAL A 65 6.15 2.00 13.21
CA VAL A 65 7.16 1.29 12.42
C VAL A 65 6.72 -0.14 12.09
N GLU A 66 6.18 -0.86 13.06
CA GLU A 66 5.64 -2.22 12.87
C GLU A 66 4.55 -2.23 11.79
N LYS A 67 3.62 -1.28 11.84
CA LYS A 67 2.55 -1.15 10.85
C LYS A 67 3.09 -0.88 9.44
N ILE A 68 4.08 0.01 9.31
CA ILE A 68 4.72 0.28 8.02
C ILE A 68 5.40 -0.97 7.48
N LEU A 69 6.12 -1.70 8.32
CA LEU A 69 6.77 -2.94 7.93
C LEU A 69 5.75 -3.98 7.45
N ASP A 70 4.63 -4.14 8.16
CA ASP A 70 3.54 -5.02 7.77
C ASP A 70 2.96 -4.64 6.40
N ASP A 71 2.77 -3.35 6.14
CA ASP A 71 2.26 -2.86 4.85
C ASP A 71 3.27 -3.12 3.71
N PHE A 72 4.58 -2.91 3.96
CA PHE A 72 5.62 -3.26 2.98
C PHE A 72 5.70 -4.76 2.71
N LEU A 73 5.62 -5.60 3.74
CA LEU A 73 5.61 -7.06 3.56
C LEU A 73 4.38 -7.52 2.77
N LEU A 74 3.22 -6.89 3.01
CA LEU A 74 2.02 -7.14 2.21
C LEU A 74 2.24 -6.76 0.74
N PHE A 75 2.85 -5.61 0.46
CA PHE A 75 3.20 -5.25 -0.92
C PHE A 75 4.14 -6.27 -1.56
N VAL A 76 5.17 -6.73 -0.84
CA VAL A 76 6.09 -7.76 -1.34
C VAL A 76 5.35 -9.04 -1.71
N ASP A 77 4.44 -9.54 -0.86
CA ASP A 77 3.61 -10.72 -1.18
C ASP A 77 2.75 -10.49 -2.43
N VAL A 78 2.04 -9.37 -2.46
CA VAL A 78 1.16 -8.98 -3.56
C VAL A 78 1.92 -8.88 -4.90
N TYR A 79 3.07 -8.21 -4.91
CA TYR A 79 3.89 -8.07 -6.11
C TYR A 79 4.57 -9.38 -6.50
N GLY A 80 4.92 -10.24 -5.55
CA GLY A 80 5.38 -11.60 -5.82
C GLY A 80 4.34 -12.43 -6.57
N ILE A 81 3.08 -12.42 -6.10
CA ILE A 81 1.96 -13.11 -6.75
C ILE A 81 1.72 -12.56 -8.17
N PHE A 82 1.76 -11.23 -8.32
CA PHE A 82 1.65 -10.59 -9.62
C PHE A 82 2.76 -11.02 -10.58
N GLN A 83 4.03 -10.97 -10.14
CA GLN A 83 5.18 -11.35 -10.94
C GLN A 83 5.10 -12.82 -11.38
N SER A 84 4.79 -13.74 -10.48
CA SER A 84 4.62 -15.16 -10.81
C SER A 84 3.49 -15.38 -11.82
N SER A 85 2.35 -14.70 -11.64
CA SER A 85 1.21 -14.80 -12.55
C SER A 85 1.53 -14.23 -13.95
N PHE A 86 2.27 -13.13 -14.00
CA PHE A 86 2.70 -12.49 -15.23
C PHE A 86 3.70 -13.35 -16.00
N LEU A 87 4.69 -13.94 -15.33
CA LEU A 87 5.67 -14.84 -15.94
C LEU A 87 5.00 -16.09 -16.52
N ALA A 88 4.08 -16.72 -15.78
CA ALA A 88 3.32 -17.85 -16.27
C ALA A 88 2.46 -17.48 -17.52
N LEU A 89 1.85 -16.29 -17.53
CA LEU A 89 1.12 -15.81 -18.69
C LEU A 89 2.05 -15.60 -19.90
N LYS A 90 3.24 -15.04 -19.68
CA LYS A 90 4.24 -14.80 -20.73
C LYS A 90 4.72 -16.10 -21.37
N GLU A 91 4.95 -17.14 -20.58
CA GLU A 91 5.32 -18.47 -21.09
C GLU A 91 4.23 -19.05 -21.99
N GLU A 92 2.98 -19.02 -21.53
CA GLU A 92 1.83 -19.47 -22.33
C GLU A 92 1.62 -18.63 -23.60
N GLN A 93 1.92 -17.33 -23.54
CA GLN A 93 1.86 -16.45 -24.71
C GLN A 93 2.88 -16.86 -25.78
N LEU A 94 4.11 -17.18 -25.38
CA LEU A 94 5.15 -17.65 -26.28
C LEU A 94 4.77 -18.98 -26.92
N ALA A 95 4.28 -19.93 -26.12
CA ALA A 95 3.79 -21.22 -26.60
C ALA A 95 2.62 -21.05 -27.59
N ALA A 96 1.65 -20.18 -27.28
CA ALA A 96 0.52 -19.89 -28.15
C ALA A 96 0.94 -19.22 -29.47
N ARG A 97 1.97 -18.37 -29.47
CA ARG A 97 2.49 -17.74 -30.69
C ARG A 97 3.07 -18.77 -31.66
N VAL A 98 3.78 -19.79 -31.15
CA VAL A 98 4.28 -20.91 -31.96
C VAL A 98 3.10 -21.76 -32.47
N ALA A 99 2.15 -22.08 -31.59
CA ALA A 99 0.96 -22.85 -31.93
C ALA A 99 0.06 -22.20 -32.99
N LEU A 100 0.00 -20.86 -33.02
CA LEU A 100 -0.77 -20.11 -34.02
C LEU A 100 -0.31 -20.41 -35.45
N ARG A 101 1.00 -20.59 -35.66
CA ARG A 101 1.56 -20.99 -36.96
C ARG A 101 1.16 -22.42 -37.34
N ARG A 102 0.98 -23.29 -36.34
CA ARG A 102 0.61 -24.71 -36.48
C ARG A 102 -0.89 -24.96 -36.44
N LYS A 103 -1.72 -23.91 -36.28
CA LYS A 103 -3.19 -23.99 -36.07
C LYS A 103 -3.59 -24.88 -34.87
N ASP A 104 -2.73 -24.96 -33.85
CA ASP A 104 -3.03 -25.73 -32.64
C ASP A 104 -3.91 -24.91 -31.68
N ASN A 105 -5.22 -25.13 -31.78
CA ASN A 105 -6.24 -24.45 -30.99
C ASN A 105 -6.16 -24.78 -29.49
N SER A 106 -5.57 -25.92 -29.10
CA SER A 106 -5.49 -26.34 -27.71
C SER A 106 -4.54 -25.44 -26.91
N ARG A 107 -3.38 -25.11 -27.48
CA ARG A 107 -2.39 -24.19 -26.90
C ARG A 107 -2.89 -22.75 -26.84
N ILE A 108 -3.66 -22.32 -27.84
CA ILE A 108 -4.32 -21.01 -27.82
C ILE A 108 -5.35 -20.95 -26.68
N ALA A 109 -6.12 -22.02 -26.46
CA ALA A 109 -7.08 -22.10 -25.36
C ALA A 109 -6.39 -22.05 -23.97
N LEU A 110 -5.23 -22.68 -23.81
CA LEU A 110 -4.43 -22.61 -22.58
C LEU A 110 -3.98 -21.17 -22.25
N TYR A 111 -3.51 -20.43 -23.25
CA TYR A 111 -3.20 -19.00 -23.08
C TYR A 111 -4.42 -18.17 -22.65
N LEU A 112 -5.60 -18.42 -23.25
CA LEU A 112 -6.82 -17.73 -22.83
C LEU A 112 -7.23 -18.10 -21.39
N LYS A 113 -7.00 -19.36 -20.98
CA LYS A 113 -7.22 -19.83 -19.62
C LYS A 113 -6.26 -19.16 -18.63
N SER A 114 -4.98 -19.02 -18.98
CA SER A 114 -3.98 -18.35 -18.14
C SER A 114 -4.27 -16.84 -17.98
N ARG A 115 -4.73 -16.16 -19.04
CA ARG A 115 -5.25 -14.78 -18.93
C ARG A 115 -6.38 -14.66 -17.92
N LYS A 116 -7.39 -15.52 -18.01
CA LYS A 116 -8.51 -15.53 -17.06
C LYS A 116 -8.07 -15.84 -15.63
N LYS A 117 -7.06 -16.71 -15.47
CA LYS A 117 -6.47 -17.01 -14.16
C LYS A 117 -5.80 -15.76 -13.58
N MET A 118 -4.95 -15.08 -14.34
CA MET A 118 -4.31 -13.84 -13.90
C MET A 118 -5.35 -12.77 -13.51
N ALA A 119 -6.41 -12.60 -14.31
CA ALA A 119 -7.48 -11.66 -13.99
C ALA A 119 -8.14 -11.92 -12.62
N LYS A 120 -8.39 -13.19 -12.32
CA LYS A 120 -8.97 -13.63 -11.03
C LYS A 120 -8.01 -13.41 -9.88
N GLU A 121 -6.73 -13.69 -10.06
CA GLU A 121 -5.72 -13.43 -9.02
C GLU A 121 -5.63 -11.93 -8.74
N MET A 122 -5.56 -11.07 -9.77
CA MET A 122 -5.51 -9.62 -9.56
C MET A 122 -6.75 -9.10 -8.84
N ALA A 123 -7.95 -9.63 -9.15
CA ALA A 123 -9.18 -9.28 -8.43
C ALA A 123 -9.12 -9.64 -6.93
N LYS A 124 -8.49 -10.76 -6.58
CA LYS A 124 -8.34 -11.20 -5.18
C LYS A 124 -7.35 -10.35 -4.39
N LEU A 125 -6.38 -9.71 -5.05
CA LEU A 125 -5.38 -8.86 -4.40
C LEU A 125 -5.92 -7.47 -4.08
N LEU A 126 -6.85 -6.94 -4.88
CA LEU A 126 -7.49 -5.62 -4.66
C LEU A 126 -8.00 -5.37 -3.23
N PRO A 127 -8.80 -6.26 -2.60
CA PRO A 127 -9.26 -6.02 -1.23
C PRO A 127 -8.14 -6.07 -0.19
N LYS A 128 -7.02 -6.76 -0.46
CA LYS A 128 -5.86 -6.75 0.45
C LYS A 128 -5.16 -5.39 0.42
N ILE A 129 -4.94 -4.86 -0.78
CA ILE A 129 -4.23 -3.59 -1.00
C ILE A 129 -5.04 -2.41 -0.51
N ARG A 130 -6.37 -2.43 -0.69
CA ARG A 130 -7.25 -1.37 -0.16
C ARG A 130 -7.33 -1.31 1.37
N ARG A 131 -6.89 -2.36 2.07
CA ARG A 131 -6.75 -2.33 3.53
C ARG A 131 -5.46 -1.66 3.98
N VAL A 132 -4.50 -1.50 3.08
CA VAL A 132 -3.38 -0.58 3.27
C VAL A 132 -3.98 0.80 3.03
N GLY A 133 -4.32 1.47 4.12
CA GLY A 133 -4.90 2.80 4.10
C GLY A 133 -4.20 3.64 5.15
N PRO A 134 -4.34 4.98 5.08
CA PRO A 134 -3.78 5.86 6.08
C PRO A 134 -4.40 5.48 7.43
N CYS A 135 -3.67 4.73 8.26
CA CYS A 135 -4.02 4.58 9.65
C CYS A 135 -4.20 6.00 10.20
N SER A 136 -5.41 6.34 10.65
CA SER A 136 -5.64 7.57 11.42
C SER A 136 -4.78 7.66 12.70
N LEU A 137 -4.00 6.61 12.99
CA LEU A 137 -2.92 6.59 13.97
C LEU A 137 -1.70 7.45 13.56
N TYR A 138 -1.61 7.90 12.30
CA TYR A 138 -0.49 8.72 11.80
C TYR A 138 -0.52 10.17 12.33
N GLY A 139 -1.63 10.60 12.92
CA GLY A 139 -1.79 11.93 13.52
C GLY A 139 -1.80 11.89 15.05
N SER A 140 -0.73 11.42 15.68
CA SER A 140 -0.55 11.66 17.12
C SER A 140 0.24 12.96 17.32
N ALA A 141 -0.38 13.90 18.03
CA ALA A 141 0.06 15.28 18.29
C ALA A 141 1.35 15.42 19.13
N PHE A 142 2.15 14.37 19.25
CA PHE A 142 3.36 14.34 20.08
C PHE A 142 4.65 14.05 19.31
N VAL A 143 4.55 13.98 17.98
CA VAL A 143 5.68 13.73 17.09
C VAL A 143 6.28 15.07 16.66
N SER A 144 7.61 15.21 16.71
CA SER A 144 8.27 16.46 16.29
C SER A 144 7.89 16.84 14.85
N ILE A 145 7.99 18.13 14.49
CA ILE A 145 7.64 18.62 13.14
C ILE A 145 8.36 17.82 12.05
N ALA A 146 9.63 17.49 12.27
CA ALA A 146 10.44 16.70 11.35
C ALA A 146 10.00 15.22 11.23
N ASP A 147 9.68 14.58 12.35
CA ASP A 147 9.17 13.21 12.34
C ASP A 147 7.75 13.17 11.72
N THR A 148 7.00 14.27 11.84
CA THR A 148 5.68 14.44 11.22
C THR A 148 5.79 14.59 9.70
N GLU A 149 6.78 15.36 9.21
CA GLU A 149 7.06 15.49 7.78
C GLU A 149 7.48 14.15 7.18
N LEU A 150 8.43 13.44 7.80
CA LEU A 150 8.85 12.11 7.34
C LEU A 150 7.71 11.10 7.37
N THR A 151 6.90 11.11 8.44
CA THR A 151 5.71 10.26 8.54
C THR A 151 4.70 10.57 7.44
N GLY A 152 4.51 11.86 7.13
CA GLY A 152 3.68 12.33 6.02
C GLY A 152 4.18 11.81 4.68
N VAL A 153 5.47 12.00 4.38
CA VAL A 153 6.08 11.51 3.12
C VAL A 153 5.95 10.01 2.97
N ILE A 154 6.19 9.24 4.05
CA ILE A 154 6.02 7.78 4.01
C ILE A 154 4.55 7.42 3.78
N GLY A 155 3.62 8.12 4.45
CA GLY A 155 2.19 7.98 4.23
C GLY A 155 1.79 8.22 2.78
N ASP A 156 2.27 9.32 2.19
CA ASP A 156 2.01 9.71 0.80
C ASP A 156 2.56 8.67 -0.18
N VAL A 157 3.76 8.12 0.06
CA VAL A 157 4.35 7.06 -0.75
C VAL A 157 3.51 5.79 -0.68
N VAL A 158 3.07 5.39 0.53
CA VAL A 158 2.21 4.22 0.72
C VAL A 158 0.87 4.42 0.01
N GLU A 159 0.21 5.57 0.20
CA GLU A 159 -1.05 5.90 -0.44
C GLU A 159 -0.92 5.90 -1.97
N THR A 160 0.11 6.58 -2.50
CA THR A 160 0.40 6.60 -3.94
C THR A 160 0.61 5.18 -4.47
N THR A 161 1.35 4.34 -3.73
CA THR A 161 1.57 2.94 -4.09
C THR A 161 0.24 2.19 -4.14
N VAL A 162 -0.63 2.34 -3.14
CA VAL A 162 -1.98 1.72 -3.12
C VAL A 162 -2.80 2.14 -4.33
N ILE A 163 -2.86 3.44 -4.63
CA ILE A 163 -3.62 3.98 -5.77
C ILE A 163 -3.13 3.37 -7.08
N VAL A 164 -1.81 3.38 -7.30
CA VAL A 164 -1.19 2.82 -8.51
C VAL A 164 -1.43 1.32 -8.62
N SER A 165 -1.21 0.56 -7.53
CA SER A 165 -1.45 -0.89 -7.50
C SER A 165 -2.92 -1.24 -7.79
N VAL A 166 -3.85 -0.50 -7.19
CA VAL A 166 -5.29 -0.71 -7.40
C VAL A 166 -5.66 -0.45 -8.86
N ALA A 167 -5.21 0.66 -9.43
CA ALA A 167 -5.45 0.98 -10.84
C ALA A 167 -4.88 -0.08 -11.78
N LEU A 168 -3.64 -0.52 -11.52
CA LEU A 168 -2.98 -1.56 -12.31
C LEU A 168 -3.74 -2.90 -12.25
N PHE A 169 -4.07 -3.38 -11.05
CA PHE A 169 -4.69 -4.68 -10.87
C PHE A 169 -6.16 -4.70 -11.28
N ASP A 170 -6.88 -3.61 -11.08
CA ASP A 170 -8.23 -3.45 -11.63
C ASP A 170 -8.19 -3.42 -13.17
N GLY A 171 -7.24 -2.67 -13.74
CA GLY A 171 -7.01 -2.62 -15.19
C GLY A 171 -6.70 -3.99 -15.79
N ILE A 172 -5.84 -4.79 -15.13
CA ILE A 172 -5.54 -6.16 -15.57
C ILE A 172 -6.76 -7.07 -15.38
N SER A 173 -7.43 -7.00 -14.23
CA SER A 173 -8.58 -7.84 -13.94
C SER A 173 -9.72 -7.61 -14.92
N THR A 174 -9.99 -6.36 -15.27
CA THR A 174 -11.00 -5.99 -16.26
C THR A 174 -10.58 -6.33 -17.70
N SER A 175 -9.31 -6.11 -18.06
CA SER A 175 -8.79 -6.36 -19.42
C SER A 175 -8.62 -7.85 -19.74
N PHE A 176 -8.26 -8.66 -18.74
CA PHE A 176 -8.04 -10.10 -18.90
C PHE A 176 -9.23 -10.93 -18.43
N GLY A 177 -10.11 -10.33 -17.62
CA GLY A 177 -11.43 -10.84 -17.39
C GLY A 177 -12.16 -10.93 -18.72
N SER A 178 -12.86 -12.05 -18.96
CA SER A 178 -13.75 -12.07 -20.10
C SER A 178 -14.79 -10.98 -19.86
N ARG A 179 -14.80 -9.94 -20.70
CA ARG A 179 -16.06 -9.28 -21.05
C ARG A 179 -17.00 -10.46 -21.33
N LYS A 180 -18.04 -10.65 -20.52
CA LYS A 180 -19.20 -11.45 -20.93
C LYS A 180 -19.55 -10.82 -22.27
N SER A 181 -19.13 -11.43 -23.37
CA SER A 181 -19.73 -11.15 -24.66
C SER A 181 -21.15 -11.58 -24.39
N SER A 182 -21.99 -10.58 -24.13
CA SER A 182 -23.40 -10.76 -23.95
C SER A 182 -23.90 -11.27 -25.29
N TRP A 183 -23.79 -12.59 -25.50
CA TRP A 183 -24.53 -13.30 -26.53
C TRP A 183 -26.03 -13.14 -26.25
N MET A 184 -26.42 -12.89 -24.99
CA MET A 184 -27.76 -12.47 -24.60
C MET A 184 -28.09 -10.99 -24.89
N GLY A 185 -27.13 -10.18 -25.35
CA GLY A 185 -27.31 -8.73 -25.56
C GLY A 185 -27.74 -8.35 -26.98
N MET A 186 -27.79 -9.31 -27.90
CA MET A 186 -28.26 -9.08 -29.26
C MET A 186 -29.80 -9.12 -29.40
N ILE A 187 -30.55 -9.34 -28.31
CA ILE A 187 -32.02 -9.36 -28.32
C ILE A 187 -32.65 -8.06 -27.76
N LEU A 188 -31.89 -7.19 -27.07
CA LEU A 188 -32.42 -5.89 -26.65
C LEU A 188 -31.38 -4.77 -26.81
N SER A 189 -31.13 -4.39 -28.06
CA SER A 189 -30.51 -3.09 -28.37
C SER A 189 -31.60 -2.04 -28.65
N LYS A 190 -32.19 -1.50 -27.58
CA LYS A 190 -32.74 -0.14 -27.62
C LYS A 190 -32.36 0.62 -26.35
N LYS A 191 -31.40 1.53 -26.54
CA LYS A 191 -31.22 2.78 -25.81
C LYS A 191 -30.82 2.67 -24.32
N ALA A 192 -29.52 2.70 -24.05
CA ALA A 192 -28.97 3.35 -22.86
C ALA A 192 -27.51 3.73 -23.12
N LYS A 193 -27.26 5.03 -23.30
CA LYS A 193 -25.93 5.63 -23.30
C LYS A 193 -25.46 5.69 -21.85
N LYS A 194 -24.75 4.67 -21.38
CA LYS A 194 -24.04 4.71 -20.10
C LYS A 194 -22.55 4.77 -20.39
N VAL A 195 -21.95 5.91 -20.07
CA VAL A 195 -20.52 6.16 -20.14
C VAL A 195 -19.84 5.16 -19.21
N ALA A 196 -19.23 4.13 -19.80
CA ALA A 196 -18.35 3.23 -19.09
C ALA A 196 -17.02 3.94 -18.89
N ALA A 197 -16.62 4.11 -17.63
CA ALA A 197 -15.32 4.67 -17.28
C ALA A 197 -14.21 3.85 -17.96
N ASP A 198 -13.42 4.55 -18.76
CA ASP A 198 -12.27 4.09 -19.54
C ASP A 198 -11.11 3.70 -18.59
N GLY A 199 -11.30 2.65 -17.79
CA GLY A 199 -10.27 2.07 -16.90
C GLY A 199 -9.51 0.88 -17.53
N SER A 200 -9.80 0.58 -18.79
CA SER A 200 -9.19 -0.52 -19.54
C SER A 200 -7.87 -0.06 -20.17
N ILE A 201 -6.79 -0.82 -19.95
CA ILE A 201 -5.52 -0.57 -20.63
C ILE A 201 -5.73 -0.77 -22.15
N LYS A 202 -5.69 0.32 -22.91
CA LYS A 202 -6.05 0.38 -24.34
C LYS A 202 -5.29 -0.64 -25.20
N GLU A 203 -4.03 -0.91 -24.86
CA GLU A 203 -3.15 -1.84 -25.57
C GLU A 203 -3.64 -3.29 -25.53
N PHE A 204 -4.18 -3.75 -24.39
CA PHE A 204 -4.68 -5.13 -24.24
C PHE A 204 -6.03 -5.34 -24.92
N GLN A 205 -6.82 -4.28 -25.08
CA GLN A 205 -8.06 -4.31 -25.83
C GLN A 205 -7.80 -4.49 -27.34
N GLN A 206 -6.83 -3.75 -27.89
CA GLN A 206 -6.48 -3.83 -29.32
C GLN A 206 -5.96 -5.22 -29.72
N ILE A 207 -5.14 -5.87 -28.88
CA ILE A 207 -4.62 -7.22 -29.14
C ILE A 207 -5.75 -8.26 -29.18
N GLY A 208 -6.76 -8.13 -28.32
CA GLY A 208 -7.94 -9.00 -28.31
C GLY A 208 -8.79 -8.88 -29.57
N GLU A 209 -9.03 -7.65 -30.03
CA GLU A 209 -9.89 -7.38 -31.19
C GLU A 209 -9.21 -7.73 -32.54
N ALA A 210 -7.89 -7.50 -32.66
CA ALA A 210 -7.13 -7.83 -33.86
C ALA A 210 -7.09 -9.36 -34.11
N ASN A 211 -6.88 -10.16 -33.06
CA ASN A 211 -6.88 -11.61 -33.16
C ASN A 211 -8.27 -12.20 -33.51
N MET A 212 -9.35 -11.61 -32.98
CA MET A 212 -10.73 -12.07 -33.25
C MET A 212 -11.18 -11.74 -34.69
N ARG A 213 -10.77 -10.59 -35.24
CA ARG A 213 -11.05 -10.23 -36.65
C ARG A 213 -10.33 -11.13 -37.64
N GLY A 214 -9.10 -11.57 -37.32
CA GLY A 214 -8.33 -12.51 -38.16
C GLY A 214 -8.98 -13.90 -38.28
N LEU A 215 -9.64 -14.38 -37.23
CA LEU A 215 -10.34 -15.68 -37.22
C LEU A 215 -11.66 -15.63 -38.01
N ARG A 216 -12.44 -14.54 -37.90
CA ARG A 216 -13.73 -14.38 -38.61
C ARG A 216 -13.58 -14.27 -40.13
N LYS A 217 -12.48 -13.70 -40.63
CA LYS A 217 -12.22 -13.60 -42.07
C LYS A 217 -11.90 -14.95 -42.71
N LYS A 218 -11.26 -15.88 -41.98
CA LYS A 218 -10.93 -17.22 -42.48
C LYS A 218 -12.12 -18.17 -42.56
N GLN A 219 -13.16 -17.94 -41.75
CA GLN A 219 -14.37 -18.76 -41.77
C GLN A 219 -15.37 -18.34 -42.86
N LYS A 220 -15.28 -17.09 -43.37
CA LYS A 220 -16.08 -16.62 -44.52
C LYS A 220 -15.50 -17.00 -45.89
N THR A 221 -14.25 -17.44 -45.96
CA THR A 221 -13.59 -17.85 -47.21
C THR A 221 -13.64 -19.37 -47.45
N MET A 222 -14.37 -20.12 -46.61
CA MET A 222 -14.54 -21.58 -46.71
C MET A 222 -16.01 -21.99 -46.91
N ASN A 223 -16.90 -21.04 -47.19
CA ASN A 223 -18.27 -21.30 -47.67
C ASN A 223 -18.45 -20.70 -49.06
#